data_AF-A0A7C7Q499-F1
#
_entry.id   AF-A0A7C7Q499-F1
#
_cell.length_a   1.000
_cell.length_b   1.000
_cell.length_c   1.000
_cell.angle_alpha   90.00
_cell.angle_beta   90.00
_cell.angle_gamma   90.00
#
_symmetry.space_group_name_H-M   'P 1'
#
loop_
_entity.id
_entity.type
_entity.pdbx_description
1 polymer ?
#
loop_
_entity_poly.entity_id
_entity_poly.type
_entity_poly.pdbx_seq_one_letter_code
_entity_poly.pdbx_strand_id
1 'polypeptide(L)'
;MVLALLLAWLGLALGKPVIMDTALDIKRFPFVRYGSAWEGTPAQVKEAVLPNIVITYGVEESKRVVGSVSLITYALGQWTDDPGVTPRDVRKGKLPSVVMPFGKAFASGKNLIVVGVKNDIVRRLGLAFTGPTLKVIEWEGRKVLIVGGRNDREVVRAAEFLANNVIGFKGGAYRTFFSFVKLRGLIEHGNFIAALELIKDPKGLSACGKNMSLAAPMVLKFPPEVKKVVKKRNRIMYSELIRAVSSKDKERAVKLWREAMITCYQCHQGIGIERLRKFVPLESIHSKHQRIAKGFGLDCRACHVGVTENRGYK
;
A
#
# COMPACT_ATOMS: atom_id res chain seq x y z
N MET A 1 -18.72 37.02 17.01
CA MET A 1 -19.75 36.05 16.54
C MET A 1 -19.62 35.71 15.05
N VAL A 2 -19.42 36.68 14.15
CA VAL A 2 -19.29 36.45 12.69
C VAL A 2 -18.09 35.58 12.31
N LEU A 3 -16.95 35.72 13.01
CA LEU A 3 -15.73 34.93 12.78
C LEU A 3 -15.89 33.44 13.16
N ALA A 4 -16.72 33.13 14.17
CA ALA A 4 -16.99 31.75 14.60
C ALA A 4 -17.94 31.02 13.64
N LEU A 5 -18.88 31.75 13.03
CA LEU A 5 -19.75 31.23 11.95
C LEU A 5 -18.96 30.99 10.65
N LEU A 6 -17.99 31.85 10.32
CA LEU A 6 -17.08 31.64 9.18
C LEU A 6 -16.15 30.44 9.39
N LEU A 7 -15.65 30.22 10.62
CA LEU A 7 -14.84 29.04 10.96
C LEU A 7 -15.66 27.74 10.99
N ALA A 8 -16.94 27.81 11.38
CA ALA A 8 -17.86 26.66 11.29
C ALA A 8 -18.20 26.30 9.84
N TRP A 9 -18.33 27.29 8.95
CA TRP A 9 -18.50 27.08 7.50
C TRP A 9 -17.22 26.58 6.83
N LEU A 10 -16.04 27.06 7.24
CA LEU A 10 -14.75 26.51 6.79
C LEU A 10 -14.54 25.06 7.28
N GLY A 11 -15.08 24.68 8.44
CA GLY A 11 -15.11 23.30 8.93
C GLY A 11 -16.03 22.38 8.12
N LEU A 12 -17.14 22.91 7.57
CA LEU A 12 -18.07 22.19 6.68
C LEU A 12 -17.59 22.13 5.21
N ALA A 13 -16.62 22.96 4.83
CA ALA A 13 -15.95 22.89 3.53
C ALA A 13 -14.87 21.78 3.45
N LEU A 14 -14.60 21.07 4.55
CA LEU A 14 -13.99 19.74 4.50
C LEU A 14 -15.04 18.80 3.89
N GLY A 15 -15.01 18.65 2.56
CA GLY A 15 -16.04 17.92 1.84
C GLY A 15 -16.33 16.55 2.48
N LYS A 16 -17.55 16.03 2.27
CA LYS A 16 -18.01 14.73 2.81
C LYS A 16 -16.93 13.64 2.76
N PRO A 17 -16.64 12.91 3.85
CA PRO A 17 -15.64 11.84 3.84
C PRO A 17 -16.01 10.80 2.77
N VAL A 18 -15.00 10.16 2.18
CA VAL A 18 -15.24 9.04 1.26
C VAL A 18 -15.80 7.87 2.04
N ILE A 19 -16.98 7.40 1.62
CA ILE A 19 -17.69 6.28 2.21
C ILE A 19 -16.99 4.99 1.78
N MET A 20 -16.63 4.15 2.74
CA MET A 20 -16.06 2.81 2.49
C MET A 20 -17.07 1.74 2.92
N ASP A 21 -18.09 1.50 2.10
CA ASP A 21 -19.21 0.57 2.40
C ASP A 21 -18.72 -0.82 2.82
N THR A 22 -17.61 -1.27 2.23
CA THR A 22 -16.99 -2.57 2.54
C THR A 22 -15.52 -2.35 2.93
N ALA A 23 -15.29 -1.58 3.99
CA ALA A 23 -13.95 -1.13 4.40
C ALA A 23 -12.93 -2.26 4.55
N LEU A 24 -13.33 -3.44 5.05
CA LEU A 24 -12.43 -4.58 5.20
C LEU A 24 -12.05 -5.18 3.83
N ASP A 25 -13.02 -5.33 2.93
CA ASP A 25 -12.79 -5.88 1.59
C ASP A 25 -11.99 -4.94 0.70
N ILE A 26 -12.19 -3.62 0.80
CA ILE A 26 -11.36 -2.62 0.14
C ILE A 26 -9.89 -2.74 0.62
N LYS A 27 -9.70 -2.96 1.93
CA LYS A 27 -8.38 -3.20 2.51
C LYS A 27 -7.79 -4.55 2.11
N ARG A 28 -8.58 -5.52 1.70
CA ARG A 28 -8.12 -6.85 1.23
C ARG A 28 -8.18 -7.04 -0.28
N PHE A 29 -8.63 -6.03 -1.01
CA PHE A 29 -8.81 -6.12 -2.46
C PHE A 29 -7.48 -6.48 -3.14
N PRO A 30 -7.46 -7.48 -4.04
CA PRO A 30 -6.22 -8.08 -4.53
C PRO A 30 -5.64 -7.26 -5.70
N PHE A 31 -5.17 -6.05 -5.42
CA PHE A 31 -4.62 -5.10 -6.42
C PHE A 31 -3.46 -5.68 -7.24
N VAL A 32 -2.59 -6.43 -6.58
CA VAL A 32 -1.37 -7.01 -7.17
C VAL A 32 -1.28 -8.50 -6.85
N ARG A 33 -0.48 -9.20 -7.65
CA ARG A 33 -0.05 -10.58 -7.41
C ARG A 33 1.46 -10.68 -7.56
N TYR A 34 2.02 -11.78 -7.08
CA TYR A 34 3.43 -12.10 -7.29
C TYR A 34 3.54 -13.20 -8.34
N GLY A 35 4.46 -13.07 -9.28
CA GLY A 35 4.69 -14.08 -10.30
C GLY A 35 5.95 -13.81 -11.10
N SER A 36 6.14 -14.61 -12.14
CA SER A 36 7.25 -14.45 -13.07
C SER A 36 7.03 -13.27 -14.03
N ALA A 37 8.09 -12.53 -14.31
CA ALA A 37 8.17 -11.57 -15.40
C ALA A 37 9.37 -11.89 -16.30
N TRP A 38 9.33 -11.46 -17.56
CA TRP A 38 10.39 -11.70 -18.55
C TRP A 38 10.71 -13.18 -18.75
N GLU A 39 9.70 -14.03 -18.62
CA GLU A 39 9.85 -15.47 -18.77
C GLU A 39 10.39 -15.83 -20.16
N GLY A 40 11.39 -16.72 -20.18
CA GLY A 40 12.11 -17.08 -21.41
C GLY A 40 13.18 -16.06 -21.83
N THR A 41 13.64 -15.20 -20.92
CA THR A 41 14.78 -14.29 -21.14
C THR A 41 15.84 -14.45 -20.04
N PRO A 42 17.10 -14.01 -20.29
CA PRO A 42 18.12 -13.92 -19.23
C PRO A 42 17.77 -12.97 -18.08
N ALA A 43 16.82 -12.04 -18.30
CA ALA A 43 16.34 -11.09 -17.30
C ALA A 43 15.12 -11.64 -16.51
N GLN A 44 14.80 -12.93 -16.63
CA GLN A 44 13.66 -13.54 -15.96
C GLN A 44 13.75 -13.34 -14.44
N VAL A 45 12.67 -12.81 -13.87
CA VAL A 45 12.47 -12.69 -12.43
C VAL A 45 11.25 -13.51 -12.03
N LYS A 46 11.37 -14.34 -10.99
CA LYS A 46 10.27 -15.23 -10.55
C LYS A 46 9.28 -14.57 -9.57
N GLU A 47 9.57 -13.35 -9.12
CA GLU A 47 8.86 -12.70 -8.00
C GLU A 47 8.53 -11.22 -8.22
N ALA A 48 8.26 -10.85 -9.46
CA ALA A 48 7.79 -9.51 -9.80
C ALA A 48 6.41 -9.26 -9.17
N VAL A 49 6.21 -8.05 -8.66
CA VAL A 49 4.87 -7.54 -8.31
C VAL A 49 4.16 -7.17 -9.62
N LEU A 50 3.13 -7.92 -9.97
CA LEU A 50 2.35 -7.73 -11.20
C LEU A 50 0.95 -7.18 -10.89
N PRO A 51 0.34 -6.39 -11.79
CA PRO A 51 -1.08 -6.05 -11.67
C PRO A 51 -1.95 -7.32 -11.65
N ASN A 52 -2.90 -7.39 -10.71
CA ASN A 52 -3.88 -8.48 -10.60
C ASN A 52 -5.33 -8.02 -10.85
N ILE A 53 -5.46 -6.80 -11.37
CA ILE A 53 -6.74 -6.15 -11.61
C ILE A 53 -6.75 -5.54 -13.00
N VAL A 54 -7.94 -5.21 -13.48
CA VAL A 54 -8.19 -4.34 -14.63
C VAL A 54 -9.06 -3.18 -14.19
N ILE A 55 -8.74 -1.98 -14.65
CA ILE A 55 -9.51 -0.77 -14.42
C ILE A 55 -10.38 -0.51 -15.65
N THR A 56 -11.66 -0.28 -15.43
CA THR A 56 -12.64 0.01 -16.47
C THR A 56 -13.51 1.19 -16.05
N TYR A 57 -14.11 1.83 -17.03
CA TYR A 57 -15.04 2.94 -16.86
C TYR A 57 -16.19 2.80 -17.87
N GLY A 58 -17.29 3.52 -17.63
CA GLY A 58 -18.41 3.58 -18.55
C GLY A 58 -18.09 4.41 -19.79
N VAL A 59 -18.58 4.01 -20.97
CA VAL A 59 -18.30 4.73 -22.23
C VAL A 59 -18.90 6.14 -22.26
N GLU A 60 -19.94 6.39 -21.46
CA GLU A 60 -20.62 7.69 -21.34
C GLU A 60 -20.13 8.54 -20.15
N GLU A 61 -19.07 8.08 -19.48
CA GLU A 61 -18.43 8.83 -18.40
C GLU A 61 -17.83 10.14 -18.93
N SER A 62 -17.86 11.19 -18.10
CA SER A 62 -17.24 12.43 -18.49
C SER A 62 -15.73 12.29 -18.58
N LYS A 63 -15.09 13.16 -19.38
CA LYS A 63 -13.62 13.22 -19.51
C LYS A 63 -12.92 13.35 -18.14
N ARG A 64 -13.56 13.99 -17.16
CA ARG A 64 -13.02 14.15 -15.80
C ARG A 64 -12.98 12.81 -15.05
N VAL A 65 -14.05 12.04 -15.12
CA VAL A 65 -14.11 10.69 -14.53
C VAL A 65 -13.12 9.76 -15.22
N VAL A 66 -13.08 9.77 -16.55
CA VAL A 66 -12.09 8.99 -17.32
C VAL A 66 -10.66 9.40 -16.96
N GLY A 67 -10.37 10.69 -16.83
CA GLY A 67 -9.06 11.18 -16.40
C GLY A 67 -8.63 10.69 -15.00
N SER A 68 -9.59 10.48 -14.09
CA SER A 68 -9.29 9.95 -12.75
C SER A 68 -8.81 8.48 -12.75
N VAL A 69 -9.11 7.72 -13.81
CA VAL A 69 -8.57 6.36 -14.01
C VAL A 69 -7.05 6.39 -14.12
N SER A 70 -6.48 7.43 -14.71
CA SER A 70 -5.02 7.61 -14.82
C SER A 70 -4.35 7.74 -13.45
N LEU A 71 -5.01 8.34 -12.46
CA LEU A 71 -4.48 8.44 -11.10
C LEU A 71 -4.41 7.07 -10.41
N ILE A 72 -5.46 6.27 -10.54
CA ILE A 72 -5.51 4.90 -10.00
C ILE A 72 -4.45 4.05 -10.70
N THR A 73 -4.34 4.17 -12.02
CA THR A 73 -3.35 3.47 -12.85
C THR A 73 -1.93 3.83 -12.45
N TYR A 74 -1.65 5.12 -12.28
CA TYR A 74 -0.35 5.60 -11.83
C TYR A 74 -0.01 5.07 -10.45
N ALA A 75 -0.92 5.14 -9.48
CA ALA A 75 -0.70 4.63 -8.13
C ALA A 75 -0.44 3.12 -8.12
N LEU A 76 -1.13 2.35 -8.97
CA LEU A 76 -0.88 0.92 -9.15
C LEU A 76 0.48 0.66 -9.78
N GLY A 77 0.84 1.41 -10.82
CA GLY A 77 2.16 1.34 -11.47
C GLY A 77 3.30 1.66 -10.49
N GLN A 78 3.07 2.57 -9.56
CA GLN A 78 3.99 2.86 -8.46
C GLN A 78 4.04 1.75 -7.40
N TRP A 79 3.25 0.68 -7.48
CA TRP A 79 3.37 -0.50 -6.62
C TRP A 79 3.99 -1.67 -7.37
N THR A 80 3.65 -1.86 -8.65
CA THR A 80 4.14 -2.97 -9.46
C THR A 80 5.61 -2.84 -9.85
N ASP A 81 6.29 -3.99 -10.01
CA ASP A 81 7.67 -4.07 -10.49
C ASP A 81 7.69 -4.20 -12.02
N ASP A 82 6.70 -4.91 -12.58
CA ASP A 82 6.61 -5.25 -14.00
C ASP A 82 5.15 -5.41 -14.44
N PRO A 83 4.79 -5.15 -15.70
CA PRO A 83 3.45 -5.43 -16.21
C PRO A 83 3.22 -6.92 -16.59
N GLY A 84 4.26 -7.77 -16.50
CA GLY A 84 4.23 -9.21 -16.76
C GLY A 84 4.45 -9.58 -18.22
N VAL A 85 5.30 -8.81 -18.93
CA VAL A 85 5.52 -8.98 -20.37
C VAL A 85 6.47 -10.14 -20.66
N THR A 86 6.16 -10.93 -21.69
CA THR A 86 7.04 -11.98 -22.22
C THR A 86 7.47 -11.68 -23.66
N PRO A 87 8.58 -12.26 -24.16
CA PRO A 87 8.96 -12.16 -25.57
C PRO A 87 7.87 -12.66 -26.53
N ARG A 88 7.01 -13.59 -26.09
CA ARG A 88 5.88 -14.08 -26.88
C ARG A 88 4.80 -13.00 -27.00
N ASP A 89 4.56 -12.24 -25.95
CA ASP A 89 3.56 -11.17 -25.93
C ASP A 89 4.01 -9.98 -26.79
N VAL A 90 5.29 -9.61 -26.71
CA VAL A 90 5.91 -8.58 -27.57
C VAL A 90 5.80 -8.95 -29.04
N ARG A 91 6.18 -10.19 -29.42
CA ARG A 91 6.08 -10.67 -30.81
C ARG A 91 4.64 -10.64 -31.36
N LYS A 92 3.64 -10.75 -30.49
CA LYS A 92 2.22 -10.67 -30.85
C LYS A 92 1.65 -9.24 -30.79
N GLY A 93 2.47 -8.24 -30.47
CA GLY A 93 2.02 -6.86 -30.25
C GLY A 93 1.06 -6.72 -29.05
N LYS A 94 1.03 -7.69 -28.14
CA LYS A 94 0.09 -7.74 -27.01
C LYS A 94 0.75 -7.17 -25.75
N LEU A 95 0.87 -5.85 -25.68
CA LEU A 95 1.29 -5.20 -24.45
C LEU A 95 0.15 -5.25 -23.42
N PRO A 96 0.40 -5.73 -22.18
CA PRO A 96 -0.62 -5.79 -21.15
C PRO A 96 -1.10 -4.40 -20.79
N SER A 97 -2.39 -4.14 -21.01
CA SER A 97 -3.05 -2.94 -20.50
C SER A 97 -3.76 -3.25 -19.18
N VAL A 98 -3.62 -2.35 -18.22
CA VAL A 98 -4.39 -2.35 -16.98
C VAL A 98 -5.66 -1.54 -17.08
N VAL A 99 -5.83 -0.73 -18.14
CA VAL A 99 -7.04 0.05 -18.42
C VAL A 99 -7.66 -0.42 -19.72
N MET A 100 -8.94 -0.78 -19.70
CA MET A 100 -9.65 -1.17 -20.92
C MET A 100 -11.15 -0.98 -20.81
N PRO A 101 -11.87 -0.89 -21.95
CA PRO A 101 -13.33 -0.84 -21.95
C PRO A 101 -13.96 -2.07 -21.29
N PHE A 102 -15.17 -1.90 -20.75
CA PHE A 102 -15.83 -2.88 -19.91
C PHE A 102 -15.88 -4.29 -20.51
N GLY A 103 -16.30 -4.44 -21.77
CA GLY A 103 -16.38 -5.76 -22.41
C GLY A 103 -15.04 -6.51 -22.46
N LYS A 104 -13.95 -5.80 -22.77
CA LYS A 104 -12.59 -6.38 -22.75
C LYS A 104 -12.11 -6.66 -21.33
N ALA A 105 -12.42 -5.75 -20.39
CA ALA A 105 -12.08 -5.91 -18.98
C ALA A 105 -12.74 -7.15 -18.39
N PHE A 106 -14.02 -7.36 -18.70
CA PHE A 106 -14.78 -8.49 -18.26
C PHE A 106 -14.27 -9.81 -18.86
N ALA A 107 -13.95 -9.84 -20.16
CA ALA A 107 -13.39 -11.02 -20.83
C ALA A 107 -12.00 -11.42 -20.29
N SER A 108 -11.27 -10.53 -19.61
CA SER A 108 -9.95 -10.83 -19.05
C SER A 108 -9.96 -11.84 -17.89
N GLY A 109 -11.13 -12.10 -17.29
CA GLY A 109 -11.25 -12.95 -16.09
C GLY A 109 -10.64 -12.37 -14.81
N LYS A 110 -10.02 -11.19 -14.88
CA LYS A 110 -9.38 -10.55 -13.71
C LYS A 110 -10.40 -9.83 -12.84
N ASN A 111 -10.01 -9.56 -11.59
CA ASN A 111 -10.72 -8.65 -10.70
C ASN A 111 -10.79 -7.24 -11.29
N LEU A 112 -11.84 -6.50 -10.99
CA LEU A 112 -12.13 -5.23 -11.67
C LEU A 112 -12.12 -4.05 -10.70
N ILE A 113 -11.60 -2.91 -11.15
CA ILE A 113 -11.91 -1.60 -10.57
C ILE A 113 -12.80 -0.89 -11.58
N VAL A 114 -14.03 -0.59 -11.19
CA VAL A 114 -15.01 0.08 -12.05
C VAL A 114 -15.15 1.52 -11.58
N VAL A 115 -14.77 2.46 -12.44
CA VAL A 115 -14.77 3.89 -12.13
C VAL A 115 -15.96 4.56 -12.80
N GLY A 116 -16.72 5.30 -12.00
CA GLY A 116 -17.92 5.99 -12.43
C GLY A 116 -19.21 5.22 -12.18
N VAL A 117 -20.31 5.81 -12.61
CA VAL A 117 -21.68 5.35 -12.33
C VAL A 117 -22.49 5.06 -13.60
N LYS A 118 -22.04 5.53 -14.77
CA LYS A 118 -22.61 5.29 -16.08
C LYS A 118 -22.02 4.03 -16.73
N ASN A 119 -22.04 2.92 -15.99
CA ASN A 119 -21.55 1.64 -16.49
C ASN A 119 -22.58 0.52 -16.22
N ASP A 120 -22.50 -0.54 -17.03
CA ASP A 120 -23.47 -1.63 -17.00
C ASP A 120 -23.52 -2.36 -15.64
N ILE A 121 -22.38 -2.48 -14.94
CA ILE A 121 -22.35 -3.11 -13.61
C ILE A 121 -23.17 -2.30 -12.61
N VAL A 122 -22.92 -1.00 -12.50
CA VAL A 122 -23.64 -0.11 -11.57
C VAL A 122 -25.14 -0.15 -11.85
N ARG A 123 -25.52 -0.11 -13.13
CA ARG A 123 -26.92 -0.11 -13.56
C ARG A 123 -27.61 -1.46 -13.30
N ARG A 124 -26.98 -2.59 -13.66
CA ARG A 124 -27.53 -3.95 -13.44
C ARG A 124 -27.69 -4.29 -11.96
N LEU A 125 -26.80 -3.78 -11.12
CA LEU A 125 -26.82 -4.03 -9.69
C LEU A 125 -27.65 -3.00 -8.91
N GLY A 126 -28.28 -2.04 -9.58
CA GLY A 126 -29.09 -1.00 -8.95
C GLY A 126 -28.33 -0.18 -7.91
N LEU A 127 -27.02 0.04 -8.13
CA LEU A 127 -26.19 0.75 -7.15
C LEU A 127 -26.49 2.24 -7.18
N ALA A 128 -27.00 2.75 -6.06
CA ALA A 128 -27.17 4.18 -5.80
C ALA A 128 -26.13 4.67 -4.80
N PHE A 129 -25.69 5.93 -4.95
CA PHE A 129 -24.66 6.53 -4.11
C PHE A 129 -25.21 7.75 -3.39
N THR A 130 -24.89 7.90 -2.10
CA THR A 130 -25.27 9.07 -1.29
C THR A 130 -24.11 10.08 -1.12
N GLY A 131 -22.92 9.69 -1.59
CA GLY A 131 -21.68 10.45 -1.52
C GLY A 131 -20.54 9.75 -2.28
N PRO A 132 -19.31 10.29 -2.24
CA PRO A 132 -18.14 9.65 -2.81
C PRO A 132 -17.90 8.30 -2.13
N THR A 133 -17.86 7.20 -2.90
CA THR A 133 -17.97 5.84 -2.35
C THR A 133 -16.96 4.88 -2.97
N LEU A 134 -16.38 4.03 -2.12
CA LEU A 134 -15.68 2.81 -2.50
C LEU A 134 -16.48 1.60 -1.99
N LYS A 135 -16.75 0.63 -2.87
CA LYS A 135 -17.50 -0.58 -2.52
C LYS A 135 -16.95 -1.79 -3.24
N VAL A 136 -16.62 -2.85 -2.53
CA VAL A 136 -16.26 -4.14 -3.11
C VAL A 136 -17.50 -5.02 -3.11
N ILE A 137 -17.73 -5.68 -4.24
CA ILE A 137 -18.77 -6.69 -4.42
C ILE A 137 -18.16 -7.92 -5.06
N GLU A 138 -18.82 -9.06 -4.91
CA GLU A 138 -18.58 -10.23 -5.74
C GLU A 138 -19.62 -10.28 -6.86
N TRP A 139 -19.15 -10.42 -8.09
CA TRP A 139 -20.02 -10.46 -9.27
C TRP A 139 -19.41 -11.40 -10.29
N GLU A 140 -20.15 -12.43 -10.71
CA GLU A 140 -19.69 -13.42 -11.70
C GLU A 140 -18.32 -14.04 -11.35
N GLY A 141 -18.17 -14.50 -10.09
CA GLY A 141 -17.01 -15.25 -9.61
C GLY A 141 -15.74 -14.42 -9.36
N ARG A 142 -15.82 -13.10 -9.42
CA ARG A 142 -14.67 -12.20 -9.21
C ARG A 142 -15.01 -11.03 -8.29
N LYS A 143 -13.98 -10.41 -7.74
CA LYS A 143 -14.13 -9.19 -6.93
C LYS A 143 -14.14 -7.96 -7.82
N VAL A 144 -15.12 -7.09 -7.58
CA VAL A 144 -15.28 -5.82 -8.28
C VAL A 144 -15.25 -4.69 -7.25
N LEU A 145 -14.29 -3.77 -7.39
CA LEU A 145 -14.22 -2.54 -6.60
C LEU A 145 -14.85 -1.40 -7.40
N ILE A 146 -16.01 -0.95 -6.95
CA ILE A 146 -16.73 0.20 -7.48
C ILE A 146 -16.17 1.49 -6.87
N VAL A 147 -15.91 2.47 -7.73
CA VAL A 147 -15.51 3.85 -7.39
C VAL A 147 -16.61 4.78 -7.89
N GLY A 148 -17.53 5.14 -6.98
CA GLY A 148 -18.79 5.81 -7.30
C GLY A 148 -19.00 7.13 -6.57
N GLY A 149 -20.09 7.81 -6.92
CA GLY A 149 -20.52 9.09 -6.35
C GLY A 149 -21.80 9.58 -7.01
N ARG A 150 -22.46 10.59 -6.43
CA ARG A 150 -23.70 11.17 -7.01
C ARG A 150 -23.47 11.94 -8.30
N ASN A 151 -22.23 12.39 -8.50
CA ASN A 151 -21.80 13.18 -9.65
C ASN A 151 -20.30 12.99 -9.87
N ASP A 152 -19.81 13.49 -10.99
CA ASP A 152 -18.40 13.39 -11.41
C ASP A 152 -17.42 13.89 -10.36
N ARG A 153 -17.75 14.96 -9.62
CA ARG A 153 -16.87 15.51 -8.58
C ARG A 153 -16.69 14.52 -7.44
N GLU A 154 -17.76 13.85 -7.03
CA GLU A 154 -17.70 12.82 -5.99
C GLU A 154 -16.98 11.55 -6.48
N VAL A 155 -17.21 11.13 -7.72
CA VAL A 155 -16.48 9.99 -8.33
C VAL A 155 -14.98 10.27 -8.38
N VAL A 156 -14.57 11.43 -8.88
CA VAL A 156 -13.15 11.84 -8.96
C VAL A 156 -12.53 11.84 -7.57
N ARG A 157 -13.24 12.33 -6.56
CA ARG A 157 -12.77 12.33 -5.18
C ARG A 157 -12.63 10.92 -4.60
N ALA A 158 -13.55 10.01 -4.92
CA ALA A 158 -13.42 8.60 -4.53
C ALA A 158 -12.21 7.96 -5.21
N ALA A 159 -11.96 8.28 -6.49
CA ALA A 159 -10.79 7.80 -7.25
C ALA A 159 -9.47 8.33 -6.66
N GLU A 160 -9.39 9.62 -6.33
CA GLU A 160 -8.25 10.23 -5.64
C GLU A 160 -7.99 9.57 -4.27
N PHE A 161 -9.06 9.29 -3.52
CA PHE A 161 -8.94 8.60 -2.24
C PHE A 161 -8.44 7.16 -2.42
N LEU A 162 -8.98 6.41 -3.38
CA LEU A 162 -8.50 5.06 -3.72
C LEU A 162 -7.02 5.09 -4.12
N ALA A 163 -6.64 5.98 -5.04
CA ALA A 163 -5.27 6.08 -5.53
C ALA A 163 -4.28 6.41 -4.41
N ASN A 164 -4.55 7.46 -3.63
CA ASN A 164 -3.58 7.98 -2.66
C ASN A 164 -3.63 7.25 -1.31
N ASN A 165 -4.84 7.05 -0.76
CA ASN A 165 -5.02 6.57 0.61
C ASN A 165 -5.15 5.06 0.73
N VAL A 166 -5.46 4.36 -0.37
CA VAL A 166 -5.59 2.91 -0.38
C VAL A 166 -4.45 2.26 -1.17
N ILE A 167 -4.32 2.51 -2.47
CA ILE A 167 -3.33 1.86 -3.32
C ILE A 167 -1.92 2.37 -3.01
N GLY A 168 -1.70 3.68 -3.11
CA GLY A 168 -0.42 4.32 -2.86
C GLY A 168 0.07 4.08 -1.44
N PHE A 169 -0.82 4.20 -0.44
CA PHE A 169 -0.50 3.86 0.94
C PHE A 169 -0.05 2.40 1.09
N LYS A 170 -0.79 1.42 0.54
CA LYS A 170 -0.42 0.00 0.64
C LYS A 170 0.89 -0.32 -0.07
N GLY A 171 1.07 0.21 -1.28
CA GLY A 171 2.30 0.05 -2.06
C GLY A 171 3.51 0.56 -1.29
N GLY A 172 3.42 1.75 -0.70
CA GLY A 172 4.45 2.28 0.19
C GLY A 172 4.69 1.39 1.42
N ALA A 173 3.62 1.03 2.14
CA ALA A 173 3.71 0.19 3.35
C ALA A 173 4.43 -1.14 3.10
N TYR A 174 4.11 -1.84 2.00
CA TYR A 174 4.75 -3.10 1.67
C TYR A 174 6.19 -2.93 1.19
N ARG A 175 6.51 -1.87 0.43
CA ARG A 175 7.90 -1.55 0.08
C ARG A 175 8.77 -1.34 1.31
N THR A 176 8.26 -0.62 2.31
CA THR A 176 8.96 -0.47 3.59
C THR A 176 9.05 -1.77 4.36
N PHE A 177 7.99 -2.59 4.37
CA PHE A 177 8.01 -3.91 5.01
C PHE A 177 9.12 -4.80 4.43
N PHE A 178 9.25 -4.85 3.10
CA PHE A 178 10.30 -5.61 2.41
C PHE A 178 11.69 -4.97 2.56
N SER A 179 11.79 -3.65 2.51
CA SER A 179 13.06 -2.93 2.71
C SER A 179 13.58 -3.13 4.13
N PHE A 180 12.69 -3.24 5.12
CA PHE A 180 13.10 -3.41 6.51
C PHE A 180 13.76 -4.77 6.75
N VAL A 181 13.24 -5.86 6.19
CA VAL A 181 13.89 -7.18 6.25
C VAL A 181 15.16 -7.25 5.38
N LYS A 182 15.17 -6.61 4.21
CA LYS A 182 16.38 -6.47 3.39
C LYS A 182 17.49 -5.75 4.16
N LEU A 183 17.17 -4.67 4.88
CA LEU A 183 18.14 -3.95 5.70
C LEU A 183 18.79 -4.87 6.74
N ARG A 184 18.00 -5.73 7.39
CA ARG A 184 18.55 -6.71 8.35
C ARG A 184 19.59 -7.61 7.68
N GLY A 185 19.25 -8.17 6.52
CA GLY A 185 20.17 -9.02 5.74
C GLY A 185 21.47 -8.31 5.36
N LEU A 186 21.37 -7.08 4.88
CA LEU A 186 22.53 -6.26 4.51
C LEU A 186 23.46 -5.98 5.69
N ILE A 187 22.90 -5.63 6.86
CA ILE A 187 23.69 -5.41 8.09
C ILE A 187 24.38 -6.71 8.52
N GLU A 188 23.67 -7.84 8.46
CA GLU A 188 24.23 -9.14 8.87
C GLU A 188 25.43 -9.56 8.01
N HIS A 189 25.41 -9.23 6.72
CA HIS A 189 26.48 -9.53 5.75
C HIS A 189 27.54 -8.42 5.67
N GLY A 190 27.51 -7.42 6.54
CA GLY A 190 28.49 -6.32 6.54
C GLY A 190 28.41 -5.39 5.33
N ASN A 191 27.32 -5.45 4.55
CA ASN A 191 27.12 -4.58 3.39
C ASN A 191 26.54 -3.22 3.83
N PHE A 192 27.35 -2.44 4.54
CA PHE A 192 26.94 -1.17 5.13
C PHE A 192 26.65 -0.07 4.10
N ILE A 193 27.29 -0.12 2.93
CA ILE A 193 27.05 0.84 1.84
C ILE A 193 25.62 0.68 1.32
N ALA A 194 25.24 -0.54 0.91
CA ALA A 194 23.88 -0.80 0.43
C ALA A 194 22.84 -0.63 1.54
N ALA A 195 23.18 -0.93 2.80
CA ALA A 195 22.31 -0.69 3.94
C ALA A 195 22.02 0.82 4.11
N LEU A 196 23.05 1.66 3.99
CA LEU A 196 22.92 3.11 4.10
C LEU A 196 22.10 3.70 2.94
N GLU A 197 22.35 3.24 1.72
CA GLU A 197 21.56 3.61 0.54
C GLU A 197 20.07 3.26 0.74
N LEU A 198 19.78 2.05 1.20
CA LEU A 198 18.41 1.60 1.46
C LEU A 198 17.69 2.42 2.53
N ILE A 199 18.41 2.88 3.57
CA ILE A 199 17.83 3.76 4.61
C ILE A 199 17.53 5.15 4.03
N LYS A 200 18.43 5.68 3.18
CA LYS A 200 18.30 7.02 2.59
C LYS A 200 17.29 7.08 1.44
N ASP A 201 17.04 5.96 0.77
CA ASP A 201 16.12 5.86 -0.37
C ASP A 201 14.70 6.38 0.00
N PRO A 202 14.15 7.38 -0.72
CA PRO A 202 12.76 7.80 -0.60
C PRO A 202 11.73 6.67 -0.75
N LYS A 203 12.05 5.61 -1.49
CA LYS A 203 11.22 4.41 -1.71
C LYS A 203 11.53 3.27 -0.74
N GLY A 204 12.59 3.37 0.07
CA GLY A 204 13.03 2.36 1.02
C GLY A 204 12.18 2.31 2.30
N LEU A 205 12.73 2.80 3.41
CA LEU A 205 12.12 2.70 4.76
C LEU A 205 11.05 3.77 5.06
N SER A 206 10.48 4.38 4.02
CA SER A 206 9.71 5.63 4.11
C SER A 206 8.31 5.51 4.72
N ALA A 207 7.64 4.37 4.67
CA ALA A 207 6.18 4.32 4.80
C ALA A 207 5.62 4.50 6.22
N CYS A 208 6.36 4.15 7.26
CA CYS A 208 5.91 4.42 8.64
C CYS A 208 6.73 5.53 9.30
N GLY A 209 8.00 5.71 8.95
CA GLY A 209 8.79 6.85 9.44
C GLY A 209 8.23 8.15 8.92
N LYS A 210 8.20 8.32 7.59
CA LYS A 210 8.02 9.63 6.97
C LYS A 210 6.56 10.03 7.09
N ASN A 211 5.65 9.08 6.91
CA ASN A 211 4.22 9.31 7.16
C ASN A 211 3.91 9.63 8.63
N MET A 212 4.59 9.04 9.61
CA MET A 212 4.40 9.43 11.02
C MET A 212 5.01 10.79 11.35
N SER A 213 6.14 11.15 10.74
CA SER A 213 6.70 12.51 10.84
C SER A 213 5.79 13.55 10.18
N LEU A 214 5.16 13.23 9.05
CA LEU A 214 4.15 14.07 8.40
C LEU A 214 2.85 14.14 9.22
N ALA A 215 2.52 13.09 9.94
CA ALA A 215 1.43 13.06 10.91
C ALA A 215 1.79 13.71 12.26
N ALA A 216 2.95 14.39 12.40
CA ALA A 216 3.34 15.05 13.65
C ALA A 216 2.26 15.95 14.27
N PRO A 217 1.44 16.70 13.50
CA PRO A 217 0.30 17.44 14.06
C PRO A 217 -0.77 16.53 14.69
N MET A 218 -0.98 15.33 14.16
CA MET A 218 -1.86 14.31 14.77
C MET A 218 -1.20 13.67 16.00
N VAL A 219 0.13 13.51 15.99
CA VAL A 219 0.90 13.01 17.14
C VAL A 219 0.74 13.92 18.37
N LEU A 220 0.51 15.23 18.21
CA LEU A 220 0.23 16.13 19.33
C LEU A 220 -1.03 15.71 20.11
N LYS A 221 -2.02 15.11 19.44
CA LYS A 221 -3.27 14.63 20.05
C LYS A 221 -3.15 13.22 20.63
N PHE A 222 -2.05 12.52 20.38
CA PHE A 222 -1.87 11.17 20.88
C PHE A 222 -1.61 11.16 22.40
N PRO A 223 -2.03 10.08 23.08
CA PRO A 223 -1.65 9.84 24.47
C PRO A 223 -0.12 9.84 24.68
N PRO A 224 0.37 10.22 25.89
CA PRO A 224 1.81 10.29 26.18
C PRO A 224 2.61 9.02 25.88
N GLU A 225 2.04 7.84 26.14
CA GLU A 225 2.63 6.54 25.90
C GLU A 225 2.81 6.27 24.40
N VAL A 226 1.83 6.64 23.58
CA VAL A 226 1.90 6.55 22.12
C VAL A 226 2.98 7.51 21.60
N LYS A 227 3.02 8.75 22.10
CA LYS A 227 4.06 9.73 21.76
C LYS A 227 5.46 9.20 22.05
N LYS A 228 5.66 8.51 23.18
CA LYS A 228 6.94 7.91 23.56
C LYS A 228 7.38 6.84 22.55
N VAL A 229 6.48 5.96 22.12
CA VAL A 229 6.76 4.93 21.10
C VAL A 229 7.12 5.57 19.75
N VAL A 230 6.33 6.54 19.29
CA VAL A 230 6.59 7.24 18.01
C VAL A 230 7.92 8.00 18.04
N LYS A 231 8.22 8.72 19.13
CA LYS A 231 9.49 9.43 19.31
C LYS A 231 10.67 8.46 19.30
N LYS A 232 10.58 7.34 20.04
CA LYS A 232 11.63 6.31 20.06
C LYS A 232 11.88 5.76 18.65
N ARG A 233 10.81 5.37 17.95
CA ARG A 233 10.89 4.85 16.59
C ARG A 233 11.58 5.83 15.64
N ASN A 234 11.15 7.09 15.65
CA ASN A 234 11.71 8.11 14.76
C ASN A 234 13.19 8.38 15.07
N ARG A 235 13.57 8.43 16.35
CA ARG A 235 14.97 8.60 16.76
C ARG A 235 15.86 7.45 16.25
N ILE A 236 15.38 6.22 16.35
CA ILE A 236 16.08 5.05 15.83
C ILE A 236 16.23 5.15 14.31
N MET A 237 15.11 5.29 13.59
CA MET A 237 15.09 5.19 12.12
C MET A 237 15.81 6.34 11.41
N TYR A 238 15.80 7.55 11.99
CA TYR A 238 16.33 8.75 11.32
C TYR A 238 17.67 9.25 11.83
N SER A 239 18.19 8.67 12.91
CA SER A 239 19.44 9.14 13.49
C SER A 239 20.31 7.99 13.94
N GLU A 240 19.86 7.20 14.92
CA GLU A 240 20.72 6.22 15.57
C GLU A 240 21.12 5.08 14.63
N LEU A 241 20.18 4.54 13.85
CA LEU A 241 20.43 3.44 12.92
C LEU A 241 21.32 3.90 11.77
N ILE A 242 21.12 5.11 11.26
CA ILE A 242 21.97 5.72 10.23
C ILE A 242 23.40 5.84 10.74
N ARG A 243 23.60 6.34 11.97
CA ARG A 243 24.93 6.48 12.57
C ARG A 243 25.61 5.13 12.75
N ALA A 244 24.91 4.12 13.28
CA ALA A 244 25.46 2.78 13.48
C ALA A 244 25.88 2.11 12.16
N VAL A 245 25.06 2.25 11.11
CA VAL A 245 25.40 1.73 9.78
C VAL A 245 26.58 2.48 9.17
N SER A 246 26.61 3.82 9.26
CA SER A 246 27.72 4.65 8.78
C SER A 246 29.04 4.34 9.48
N SER A 247 29.00 4.05 10.78
CA SER A 247 30.19 3.66 11.56
C SER A 247 30.54 2.18 11.43
N LYS A 248 29.83 1.42 10.57
CA LYS A 248 30.01 -0.03 10.37
C LYS A 248 29.89 -0.86 11.66
N ASP A 249 29.12 -0.37 12.62
CA ASP A 249 28.88 -1.02 13.91
C ASP A 249 27.71 -2.02 13.77
N LYS A 250 28.06 -3.26 13.39
CA LYS A 250 27.09 -4.34 13.14
C LYS A 250 26.19 -4.60 14.33
N GLU A 251 26.77 -4.77 15.51
CA GLU A 251 26.03 -5.16 16.73
C GLU A 251 25.02 -4.09 17.12
N ARG A 252 25.45 -2.82 17.13
CA ARG A 252 24.56 -1.70 17.41
C ARG A 252 23.48 -1.55 16.34
N ALA A 253 23.83 -1.68 15.07
CA ALA A 253 22.85 -1.60 13.98
C ALA A 253 21.79 -2.70 14.07
N VAL A 254 22.20 -3.93 14.39
CA VAL A 254 21.31 -5.07 14.65
C VAL A 254 20.39 -4.80 15.85
N LYS A 255 20.93 -4.29 16.96
CA LYS A 255 20.14 -3.94 18.15
C LYS A 255 19.10 -2.87 17.84
N LEU A 256 19.52 -1.78 17.19
CA LEU A 256 18.63 -0.68 16.80
C LEU A 256 17.54 -1.14 15.83
N TRP A 257 17.87 -1.98 14.86
CA TRP A 257 16.90 -2.59 13.97
C TRP A 257 15.83 -3.39 14.74
N ARG A 258 16.25 -4.21 15.71
CA ARG A 258 15.31 -4.97 16.56
C ARG A 258 14.43 -4.05 17.38
N GLU A 259 15.00 -3.00 17.98
CA GLU A 259 14.22 -2.01 18.73
C GLU A 259 13.20 -1.29 17.85
N ALA A 260 13.56 -0.94 16.62
CA ALA A 260 12.61 -0.39 15.64
C ALA A 260 11.49 -1.40 15.31
N MET A 261 11.80 -2.69 15.13
CA MET A 261 10.79 -3.73 14.92
C MET A 261 9.79 -3.79 16.08
N ILE A 262 10.27 -3.74 17.32
CA ILE A 262 9.41 -3.73 18.52
C ILE A 262 8.44 -2.54 18.45
N THR A 263 8.92 -1.33 18.12
CA THR A 263 8.01 -0.18 17.99
C THR A 263 6.94 -0.35 16.91
N CYS A 264 7.25 -1.05 15.81
CA CYS A 264 6.25 -1.40 14.79
C CYS A 264 5.18 -2.33 15.39
N TYR A 265 5.57 -3.31 16.19
CA TYR A 265 4.63 -4.20 16.90
C TYR A 265 3.79 -3.46 17.94
N GLN A 266 4.37 -2.53 18.69
CA GLN A 266 3.63 -1.70 19.64
C GLN A 266 2.49 -0.96 18.93
N CYS A 267 2.78 -0.29 17.81
CA CYS A 267 1.78 0.44 17.02
C CYS A 267 0.75 -0.47 16.33
N HIS A 268 1.18 -1.64 15.83
CA HIS A 268 0.33 -2.48 14.98
C HIS A 268 -0.41 -3.61 15.70
N GLN A 269 0.10 -4.05 16.85
CA GLN A 269 -0.48 -5.11 17.68
C GLN A 269 -0.95 -4.61 19.05
N GLY A 270 -0.68 -3.35 19.41
CA GLY A 270 -1.10 -2.77 20.69
C GLY A 270 -0.31 -3.32 21.89
N ILE A 271 1.01 -3.50 21.72
CA ILE A 271 1.87 -3.97 22.81
C ILE A 271 2.24 -2.77 23.69
N GLY A 272 1.62 -2.67 24.87
CA GLY A 272 1.90 -1.62 25.85
C GLY A 272 1.41 -0.21 25.46
N ILE A 273 0.66 -0.08 24.35
CA ILE A 273 -0.06 1.13 23.93
C ILE A 273 -1.35 0.72 23.22
N GLU A 274 -2.29 1.66 23.06
CA GLU A 274 -3.46 1.45 22.21
C GLU A 274 -3.02 1.13 20.76
N ARG A 275 -3.65 0.12 20.15
CA ARG A 275 -3.36 -0.29 18.79
C ARG A 275 -3.81 0.78 17.80
N LEU A 276 -2.85 1.55 17.31
CA LEU A 276 -3.09 2.63 16.33
C LEU A 276 -3.62 2.11 15.01
N ARG A 277 -3.10 0.97 14.53
CA ARG A 277 -3.53 0.38 13.26
C ARG A 277 -3.22 -1.09 13.18
N LYS A 278 -4.25 -1.93 13.03
CA LYS A 278 -4.03 -3.35 12.72
C LYS A 278 -3.29 -3.51 11.38
N PHE A 279 -2.13 -4.17 11.42
CA PHE A 279 -1.43 -4.63 10.23
C PHE A 279 -1.44 -6.16 10.21
N VAL A 280 -2.15 -6.71 9.24
CA VAL A 280 -2.11 -8.13 8.90
C VAL A 280 -1.76 -8.16 7.42
N PRO A 281 -0.53 -8.57 7.06
CA PRO A 281 -0.19 -8.70 5.65
C PRO A 281 -1.12 -9.71 4.96
N LEU A 282 -1.11 -9.80 3.64
CA LEU A 282 -1.67 -10.98 2.98
C LEU A 282 -0.65 -12.12 3.05
N GLU A 283 -1.10 -13.37 2.98
CA GLU A 283 -0.20 -14.55 3.01
C GLU A 283 0.89 -14.46 1.94
N SER A 284 0.54 -14.01 0.73
CA SER A 284 1.48 -13.80 -0.37
C SER A 284 2.55 -12.74 -0.05
N ILE A 285 2.18 -11.70 0.71
CA ILE A 285 3.08 -10.64 1.18
C ILE A 285 4.03 -11.20 2.24
N HIS A 286 3.49 -11.95 3.21
CA HIS A 286 4.30 -12.58 4.24
C HIS A 286 5.29 -13.59 3.64
N SER A 287 4.83 -14.38 2.67
CA SER A 287 5.67 -15.35 1.95
C SER A 287 6.83 -14.67 1.22
N LYS A 288 6.60 -13.52 0.55
CA LYS A 288 7.69 -12.73 -0.07
C LYS A 288 8.68 -12.21 0.98
N HIS A 289 8.18 -11.69 2.10
CA HIS A 289 9.03 -11.25 3.21
C HIS A 289 9.94 -12.37 3.71
N GLN A 290 9.40 -13.57 3.93
CA GLN A 290 10.18 -14.74 4.36
C GLN A 290 11.24 -15.14 3.33
N ARG A 291 10.94 -15.10 2.03
CA ARG A 291 11.92 -15.41 0.99
C ARG A 291 13.05 -14.38 0.91
N ILE A 292 12.75 -13.09 1.09
CA ILE A 292 13.79 -12.06 1.21
C ILE A 292 14.71 -12.37 2.39
N ALA A 293 14.16 -12.73 3.55
CA ALA A 293 14.96 -13.13 4.71
C ALA A 293 15.85 -14.34 4.39
N LYS A 294 15.28 -15.39 3.80
CA LYS A 294 16.01 -16.61 3.41
C LYS A 294 17.12 -16.35 2.39
N GLY A 295 16.95 -15.37 1.50
CA GLY A 295 18.00 -14.94 0.56
C GLY A 295 19.26 -14.40 1.24
N PHE A 296 19.15 -14.00 2.51
CA PHE A 296 20.28 -13.63 3.38
C PHE A 296 20.56 -14.70 4.44
N GLY A 297 20.09 -15.95 4.28
CA GLY A 297 20.27 -16.99 5.30
C GLY A 297 19.56 -16.72 6.64
N LEU A 298 18.57 -15.81 6.66
CA LEU A 298 17.80 -15.48 7.86
C LEU A 298 16.49 -16.27 7.91
N ASP A 299 16.03 -16.57 9.12
CA ASP A 299 14.74 -17.21 9.37
C ASP A 299 13.75 -16.26 10.07
N CYS A 300 12.57 -16.79 10.43
CA CYS A 300 11.57 -16.02 11.15
C CYS A 300 12.06 -15.56 12.53
N ARG A 301 12.92 -16.34 13.20
CA ARG A 301 13.46 -16.01 14.53
C ARG A 301 14.44 -14.85 14.46
N ALA A 302 15.10 -14.61 13.33
CA ALA A 302 15.91 -13.40 13.15
C ALA A 302 15.08 -12.10 13.24
N CYS A 303 13.76 -12.18 12.98
CA CYS A 303 12.83 -11.05 12.97
C CYS A 303 11.83 -11.04 14.13
N HIS A 304 11.47 -12.22 14.65
CA HIS A 304 10.43 -12.45 15.65
C HIS A 304 11.03 -13.11 16.89
N VAL A 305 11.37 -12.30 17.90
CA VAL A 305 12.00 -12.75 19.16
C VAL A 305 11.33 -12.08 20.34
N GLY A 306 11.08 -12.84 21.41
CA GLY A 306 10.54 -12.32 22.67
C GLY A 306 9.19 -11.64 22.46
N VAL A 307 9.13 -10.32 22.68
CA VAL A 307 7.87 -9.55 22.56
C VAL A 307 7.27 -9.55 21.15
N THR A 308 8.02 -9.95 20.12
CA THR A 308 7.54 -10.05 18.72
C THR A 308 7.31 -11.50 18.25
N GLU A 309 7.43 -12.49 19.14
CA GLU A 309 7.58 -13.92 18.79
C GLU A 309 6.32 -14.59 18.21
N ASN A 310 5.11 -14.09 18.46
CA ASN A 310 3.93 -14.54 17.69
C ASN A 310 2.68 -13.69 17.96
N ARG A 311 2.36 -12.76 17.05
CA ARG A 311 1.03 -12.12 16.92
C ARG A 311 0.84 -11.67 15.46
N GLY A 312 0.24 -12.51 14.61
CA GLY A 312 -0.02 -12.11 13.22
C GLY A 312 -0.62 -13.16 12.28
N TYR A 313 -0.23 -14.42 12.42
CA TYR A 313 -0.86 -15.55 11.72
C TYR A 313 -0.83 -16.78 12.64
N LYS A 314 -1.93 -16.98 13.37
CA LYS A 314 -2.45 -18.31 13.64
C LYS A 314 -3.68 -18.45 12.76
#